data_AF-A0AAD9QFF9-F1
#
_entry.id   AF-A0AAD9QFF9-F1
#
_cell.length_a   1.000
_cell.length_b   1.000
_cell.length_c   1.000
_cell.angle_alpha   90.00
_cell.angle_beta   90.00
_cell.angle_gamma   90.00
#
_symmetry.space_group_name_H-M   'P 1'
#
loop_
_entity.id
_entity.type
_entity.pdbx_description
1 polymer ?
#
loop_
_entity_poly.entity_id
_entity_poly.type
_entity_poly.pdbx_seq_one_letter_code
_entity_poly.pdbx_strand_id
1 'polypeptide(L)'
;MSTDRIPDVILVKKFYAGKKKRQRRRNWKLKNLDKEVTGVDQDSLEGDYDAFLGDLEEDETYRQNVNIYVDRDYKGASDDDDEETPKISLQEMLEDLHLDEPDSAAMLTE
;
A
#
# COMPACT_ATOMS: atom_id res chain seq x y z
N MET A 1 42.23 -10.89 -13.57
CA MET A 1 41.08 -10.17 -14.14
C MET A 1 41.61 -8.88 -14.74
N SER A 2 41.48 -8.68 -16.06
CA SER A 2 42.04 -7.51 -16.75
C SER A 2 41.25 -6.24 -16.41
N THR A 3 41.95 -5.16 -16.08
CA THR A 3 41.36 -3.85 -15.69
C THR A 3 40.58 -3.17 -16.81
N ASP A 4 40.86 -3.49 -18.07
CA ASP A 4 40.19 -2.98 -19.28
C ASP A 4 38.69 -3.33 -19.40
N ARG A 5 38.18 -4.22 -18.55
CA ARG A 5 36.77 -4.67 -18.62
C ARG A 5 35.85 -4.02 -17.60
N ILE A 6 36.39 -3.15 -16.75
CA ILE A 6 35.61 -2.49 -15.69
C ILE A 6 35.25 -1.09 -16.18
N PRO A 7 33.95 -0.74 -16.29
CA PRO A 7 33.55 0.58 -16.75
C PRO A 7 33.87 1.65 -15.71
N ASP A 8 34.36 2.80 -16.17
CA ASP A 8 34.70 3.94 -15.30
C ASP A 8 33.48 4.58 -14.63
N VAL A 9 32.30 4.49 -15.28
CA VAL A 9 31.05 5.04 -14.78
C VAL A 9 29.91 4.07 -15.08
N ILE A 10 29.10 3.78 -14.07
CA ILE A 10 27.84 3.05 -14.20
C ILE A 10 26.72 4.03 -13.91
N LEU A 11 25.90 4.31 -14.92
CA LEU A 11 24.69 5.11 -14.75
C LEU A 11 23.54 4.20 -14.35
N VAL A 12 22.98 4.44 -13.17
CA VAL A 12 21.75 3.80 -12.71
C VAL A 12 20.63 4.84 -12.81
N LYS A 13 19.60 4.53 -13.60
CA LYS A 13 18.40 5.38 -13.73
C LYS A 13 17.26 4.73 -12.98
N LYS A 14 16.80 5.34 -11.88
CA LYS A 14 15.51 4.99 -11.25
C LYS A 14 14.40 5.73 -12.01
N PHE A 15 13.47 4.98 -12.59
CA PHE A 15 12.39 5.51 -13.41
C PHE A 15 11.06 5.41 -12.66
N TYR A 16 10.39 6.55 -12.47
CA TYR A 16 9.19 6.66 -11.63
C TYR A 16 7.91 6.98 -12.44
N ALA A 17 7.77 6.50 -13.69
CA ALA A 17 6.56 6.80 -14.48
C ALA A 17 5.30 6.03 -14.04
N GLY A 18 5.42 5.18 -13.01
CA GLY A 18 4.35 4.31 -12.55
C GLY A 18 3.29 4.97 -11.68
N LYS A 19 3.43 6.22 -11.18
CA LYS A 19 2.56 6.75 -10.10
C LYS A 19 1.06 6.56 -10.35
N LYS A 20 0.55 7.04 -11.49
CA LYS A 20 -0.88 6.88 -11.86
C LYS A 20 -1.28 5.43 -12.14
N LYS A 21 -0.40 4.64 -12.77
CA LYS A 21 -0.66 3.20 -13.03
C LYS A 21 -0.75 2.42 -11.71
N ARG A 22 0.13 2.73 -10.77
CA ARG A 22 0.23 2.14 -9.42
C ARG A 22 -1.00 2.45 -8.58
N GLN A 23 -1.42 3.73 -8.54
CA GLN A 23 -2.67 4.15 -7.91
C GLN A 23 -3.88 3.36 -8.43
N ARG A 24 -4.01 3.23 -9.76
CA ARG A 24 -5.13 2.50 -10.38
C ARG A 24 -5.05 0.98 -10.17
N ARG A 25 -3.87 0.42 -9.86
CA ARG A 25 -3.68 -1.02 -9.59
C ARG A 25 -3.85 -1.38 -8.11
N ARG A 26 -3.85 -0.39 -7.23
CA ARG A 26 -3.95 -0.58 -5.79
C ARG A 26 -5.35 -1.10 -5.42
N ASN A 27 -5.42 -2.36 -5.03
CA ASN A 27 -6.63 -3.06 -4.58
C ASN A 27 -6.78 -3.05 -3.04
N TRP A 28 -6.06 -2.15 -2.36
CA TRP A 28 -5.98 -2.07 -0.92
C TRP A 28 -6.00 -0.61 -0.44
N LYS A 29 -6.38 -0.40 0.82
CA LYS A 29 -6.48 0.93 1.43
C LYS A 29 -6.05 0.94 2.89
N LEU A 30 -5.69 2.13 3.37
CA LEU A 30 -5.52 2.42 4.79
C LEU A 30 -6.81 3.03 5.35
N LYS A 31 -7.14 2.71 6.60
CA LYS A 31 -8.19 3.40 7.33
C LYS A 31 -7.56 4.55 8.11
N ASN A 32 -8.02 5.77 7.86
CA ASN A 32 -7.63 6.93 8.63
C ASN A 32 -8.54 7.06 9.84
N LEU A 33 -7.97 7.47 10.97
CA LEU A 33 -8.75 8.00 12.08
C LEU A 33 -9.31 9.36 11.67
N ASP A 34 -10.48 9.71 12.19
CA ASP A 34 -11.06 11.05 12.00
C ASP A 34 -10.11 12.09 12.60
N LYS A 35 -9.35 12.76 11.73
CA LYS A 35 -8.47 13.87 12.10
C LYS A 35 -9.24 15.15 11.90
N GLU A 36 -9.18 16.05 12.86
CA GLU A 36 -9.68 17.42 12.71
C GLU A 36 -8.71 18.20 11.80
N VAL A 37 -8.90 18.07 10.48
CA VAL A 37 -8.06 18.71 9.45
C VAL A 37 -8.44 20.19 9.37
N THR A 38 -7.96 21.00 10.31
CA THR A 38 -8.12 22.45 10.27
C THR A 38 -6.82 23.12 9.80
N GLY A 39 -6.87 23.79 8.64
CA GLY A 39 -5.79 24.67 8.16
C GLY A 39 -4.65 24.00 7.37
N VAL A 40 -4.79 22.74 6.98
CA VAL A 40 -3.83 22.02 6.12
C VAL A 40 -4.32 21.96 4.68
N ASP A 41 -3.41 22.21 3.72
CA ASP A 41 -3.69 22.14 2.30
C ASP A 41 -3.98 20.68 1.87
N GLN A 42 -5.18 20.44 1.37
CA GLN A 42 -5.68 19.12 1.04
C GLN A 42 -4.89 18.47 -0.11
N ASP A 43 -4.43 19.27 -1.07
CA ASP A 43 -3.66 18.80 -2.23
C ASP A 43 -2.26 18.31 -1.81
N SER A 44 -1.63 19.01 -0.87
CA SER A 44 -0.35 18.58 -0.28
C SER A 44 -0.52 17.27 0.49
N LEU A 45 -1.61 17.14 1.25
CA LEU A 45 -1.90 15.95 2.04
C LEU A 45 -2.12 14.72 1.14
N GLU A 46 -2.82 14.88 0.02
CA GLU A 46 -3.02 13.82 -0.96
C GLU A 46 -1.70 13.38 -1.62
N GLY A 47 -0.83 14.35 -1.95
CA GLY A 47 0.50 14.09 -2.48
C GLY A 47 1.38 13.27 -1.52
N ASP A 48 1.39 13.64 -0.24
CA ASP A 48 2.14 12.94 0.81
C ASP A 48 1.56 11.55 1.10
N TYR A 49 0.23 11.44 1.11
CA TYR A 49 -0.46 10.16 1.28
C TYR A 49 -0.08 9.18 0.16
N ASP A 50 -0.09 9.63 -1.09
CA ASP A 50 0.34 8.81 -2.23
C ASP A 50 1.78 8.31 -2.12
N ALA A 51 2.69 9.19 -1.70
CA ALA A 51 4.10 8.87 -1.53
C ALA A 51 4.26 7.79 -0.44
N PHE A 52 3.59 7.97 0.68
CA PHE A 52 3.56 7.00 1.77
C PHE A 52 3.03 5.62 1.35
N LEU A 53 1.94 5.58 0.57
CA LEU A 53 1.43 4.32 0.04
C LEU A 53 2.42 3.67 -0.93
N GLY A 54 3.23 4.46 -1.63
CA GLY A 54 4.28 3.94 -2.51
C GLY A 54 5.43 3.30 -1.75
N ASP A 55 5.88 3.94 -0.67
CA ASP A 55 6.94 3.41 0.20
C ASP A 55 6.52 2.08 0.83
N LEU A 56 5.25 1.95 1.21
CA LEU A 56 4.70 0.70 1.78
C LEU A 56 4.72 -0.50 0.83
N GLU A 57 4.66 -0.30 -0.48
CA GLU A 57 4.81 -1.43 -1.43
C GLU A 57 6.27 -1.64 -1.85
N GLU A 58 7.16 -0.66 -1.66
CA GLU A 58 8.60 -0.78 -1.98
C GLU A 58 9.42 -1.41 -0.84
N ASP A 59 9.04 -1.19 0.43
CA ASP A 59 9.82 -1.60 1.60
C ASP A 59 8.99 -2.44 2.60
N GLU A 60 9.31 -3.73 2.65
CA GLU A 60 8.70 -4.69 3.59
C GLU A 60 8.93 -4.34 5.06
N THR A 61 10.03 -3.67 5.42
CA THR A 61 10.31 -3.29 6.80
C THR A 61 9.40 -2.16 7.27
N TYR A 62 9.12 -1.18 6.40
CA TYR A 62 8.12 -0.14 6.66
C TYR A 62 6.71 -0.70 6.74
N ARG A 63 6.45 -1.74 5.94
CA ARG A 63 5.15 -2.41 5.83
C ARG A 63 4.72 -3.15 7.10
N GLN A 64 5.67 -3.72 7.86
CA GLN A 64 5.42 -4.57 9.04
C GLN A 64 4.56 -3.89 10.12
N ASN A 65 4.64 -2.57 10.23
CA ASN A 65 4.03 -1.82 11.33
C ASN A 65 2.72 -1.13 10.94
N VAL A 66 2.17 -1.44 9.76
CA VAL A 66 0.98 -0.79 9.22
C VAL A 66 -0.12 -1.82 8.93
N ASN A 67 -1.35 -1.51 9.32
CA ASN A 67 -2.51 -2.33 8.96
C ASN A 67 -3.00 -1.96 7.56
N ILE A 68 -3.17 -2.95 6.69
CA ILE A 68 -3.68 -2.74 5.33
C ILE A 68 -4.92 -3.59 5.12
N TYR A 69 -5.88 -2.99 4.43
CA TYR A 69 -7.20 -3.58 4.22
C TYR A 69 -7.47 -3.74 2.73
N VAL A 70 -8.16 -4.81 2.36
CA VAL A 70 -8.64 -5.00 0.99
C VAL A 70 -9.65 -3.89 0.65
N ASP A 71 -9.52 -3.28 -0.53
CA ASP A 71 -10.50 -2.34 -1.04
C ASP A 71 -11.57 -3.07 -1.85
N ARG A 72 -12.75 -3.26 -1.25
CA ARG A 72 -13.88 -3.97 -1.87
C ARG A 72 -14.51 -3.23 -3.05
N ASP A 73 -14.31 -1.91 -3.13
CA ASP A 73 -14.83 -1.08 -4.21
C ASP A 73 -13.90 -1.07 -5.43
N TYR A 74 -12.74 -1.72 -5.33
CA TYR A 74 -11.76 -1.81 -6.40
C TYR A 74 -12.28 -2.64 -7.57
N LYS A 75 -12.52 -2.00 -8.72
CA LYS A 75 -13.10 -2.64 -9.92
C LYS A 75 -12.10 -3.28 -10.87
N GLY A 76 -10.84 -3.45 -10.47
CA GLY A 76 -9.80 -4.06 -11.30
C GLY A 76 -9.28 -3.12 -12.39
N ALA A 77 -7.97 -2.87 -12.38
CA ALA A 77 -7.24 -2.40 -13.55
C ALA A 77 -6.82 -3.61 -14.39
N SER A 78 -6.95 -3.53 -15.72
CA SER A 78 -6.32 -4.47 -16.67
C SER A 78 -4.91 -4.80 -16.19
N ASP A 79 -4.67 -6.09 -15.91
CA ASP A 79 -3.41 -6.61 -15.40
C ASP A 79 -2.41 -6.75 -16.54
N ASP A 80 -2.15 -5.65 -17.26
CA ASP A 80 -1.09 -5.57 -18.25
C ASP A 80 0.26 -5.70 -17.52
N ASP A 81 0.72 -6.95 -17.42
CA ASP A 81 2.05 -7.59 -17.28
C ASP A 81 3.28 -6.72 -16.90
N ASP A 82 3.10 -5.67 -16.10
CA ASP A 82 4.22 -5.06 -15.38
C ASP A 82 4.38 -5.79 -14.05
N GLU A 83 5.02 -6.96 -14.10
CA GLU A 83 5.46 -7.78 -12.96
C GLU A 83 6.59 -7.09 -12.15
N GLU A 84 7.18 -6.03 -12.71
CA GLU A 84 8.31 -5.30 -12.14
C GLU A 84 7.91 -4.25 -11.07
N THR A 85 6.62 -3.88 -10.98
CA THR A 85 6.19 -2.92 -9.94
C THR A 85 5.96 -3.61 -8.61
N PRO A 86 6.58 -3.17 -7.51
CA PRO A 86 6.34 -3.72 -6.18
C PRO A 86 4.87 -3.64 -5.80
N LYS A 87 4.34 -4.71 -5.22
CA LYS A 87 2.94 -4.87 -4.81
C LYS A 87 2.88 -5.50 -3.44
N ILE A 88 1.87 -5.13 -2.67
CA ILE A 88 1.55 -5.79 -1.41
C ILE A 88 0.78 -7.06 -1.73
N SER A 89 1.18 -8.19 -1.14
CA SER A 89 0.52 -9.47 -1.40
C SER A 89 -0.85 -9.53 -0.73
N LEU A 90 -1.78 -10.31 -1.30
CA LEU A 90 -3.09 -10.54 -0.68
C LEU A 90 -2.96 -11.16 0.72
N GLN A 91 -1.95 -12.00 0.94
CA GLN A 91 -1.68 -12.62 2.25
C GLN A 91 -1.38 -11.59 3.35
N GLU A 92 -0.86 -10.42 2.98
CA GLU A 92 -0.55 -9.33 3.90
C GLU A 92 -1.73 -8.37 4.11
N MET A 93 -2.78 -8.47 3.29
CA MET A 93 -3.97 -7.66 3.44
C MET A 93 -4.91 -8.31 4.46
N LEU A 94 -5.36 -7.52 5.42
CA LEU A 94 -6.40 -7.94 6.34
C LEU A 94 -7.76 -7.87 5.62
N GLU A 95 -8.43 -9.00 5.53
CA GLU A 95 -9.79 -9.09 5.00
C GLU A 95 -10.77 -8.65 6.10
N ASP A 96 -11.06 -7.34 6.13
CA ASP A 96 -12.05 -6.63 6.96
C ASP A 96 -12.68 -7.45 8.11
N LEU A 97 -11.86 -7.68 9.16
CA LEU A 97 -12.20 -8.48 10.33
C LEU A 97 -13.41 -7.87 11.07
N HIS A 98 -14.59 -8.44 10.85
CA HIS A 98 -15.81 -8.16 11.62
C HIS A 98 -15.86 -9.10 12.83
N LEU A 99 -15.52 -8.57 14.01
CA LEU A 99 -15.75 -9.23 15.29
C LEU A 99 -17.13 -8.83 15.82
N ASP A 100 -18.19 -9.38 15.24
CA ASP A 100 -19.48 -9.43 15.92
C ASP A 100 -19.42 -10.63 16.87
N GLU A 101 -18.91 -10.44 18.08
CA GLU A 101 -19.08 -11.43 19.15
C GLU A 101 -20.55 -11.33 19.61
N PRO A 102 -21.41 -12.34 19.37
CA PRO A 102 -22.70 -12.36 20.04
C PRO A 102 -22.42 -12.56 21.52
N ASP A 103 -22.81 -11.57 22.32
CA ASP A 103 -22.74 -11.55 23.77
C ASP A 103 -23.29 -12.87 24.34
N SER A 104 -22.40 -13.82 24.60
CA SER A 104 -22.72 -15.20 25.00
C SER A 104 -23.14 -15.31 26.47
N ALA A 105 -23.50 -14.16 27.07
CA ALA A 105 -23.91 -14.00 28.46
C ALA A 105 -25.41 -14.21 28.72
N ALA A 106 -26.25 -14.46 27.70
CA ALA A 106 -27.71 -14.56 27.86
C ALA A 106 -28.29 -15.99 27.97
N MET A 107 -27.49 -17.03 28.22
CA MET A 107 -27.98 -18.41 28.43
C MET A 107 -27.61 -19.03 29.80
N LEU A 108 -27.45 -18.20 30.83
CA LEU A 108 -27.44 -18.66 32.22
C LEU A 108 -28.45 -17.85 33.05
N THR A 109 -29.73 -18.15 32.85
CA THR A 109 -30.74 -17.96 33.89
C THR A 109 -31.42 -19.30 34.11
N GLU A 110 -31.02 -19.94 35.21
CA GLU A 110 -31.69 -21.07 35.86
C GLU A 110 -33.00 -20.61 36.51
#